data_AF-A0A8E2AZY7-F1
#
_entry.id   AF-A0A8E2AZY7-F1
#
_cell.length_a   1.000
_cell.length_b   1.000
_cell.length_c   1.000
_cell.angle_alpha   90.00
_cell.angle_beta   90.00
_cell.angle_gamma   90.00
#
_symmetry.space_group_name_H-M   'P 1'
#
loop_
_entity.id
_entity.type
_entity.pdbx_description
1 polymer ?
#
loop_
_entity_poly.entity_id
_entity_poly.type
_entity_poly.pdbx_seq_one_letter_code
_entity_poly.pdbx_strand_id
1 'polypeptide(L)'
;MNDFAITILGLPASLTVHDIFSGIYGMSSVSHRWEFPGPLSSSPKFHFYIPPFEPGCTHQAQFYHRDRLVPSGLPVCRLGTNYTGQLEFSSDGMVLRAGKLYEEYKASLSYTVQQGFASKELASVLALDILTDDGSRDATIGRVLRPSICTNKDHYRNAFEVAWRRRNPLLPSGRTFYPYANALEQQHIIDCGLAPIPVFPHVRLILMQSGAFPAVATYAQMELLKAPPSGRATGIPGYDRLQRGMVAMLPGLTKEGVSMRNTSIDTP
;
A
#
# COMPACT_ATOMS: atom_id res chain seq x y z
N MET A 1 -3.84 7.12 32.95
CA MET A 1 -2.92 5.96 33.00
C MET A 1 -3.29 5.18 34.24
N ASN A 2 -3.59 3.90 34.09
CA ASN A 2 -3.67 3.02 35.25
C ASN A 2 -2.30 2.39 35.39
N ASP A 3 -1.54 2.82 36.39
CA ASP A 3 -0.23 2.25 36.68
C ASP A 3 -0.46 0.95 37.44
N PHE A 4 0.01 -0.17 36.88
CA PHE A 4 -0.07 -1.46 37.53
C PHE A 4 1.35 -2.00 37.73
N ALA A 5 1.66 -2.41 38.96
CA ALA A 5 2.90 -3.10 39.27
C ALA A 5 2.66 -4.62 39.21
N ILE A 6 3.41 -5.32 38.35
CA ILE A 6 3.46 -6.78 38.36
C ILE A 6 4.61 -7.18 39.29
N THR A 7 4.27 -7.58 40.51
CA THR A 7 5.24 -8.12 41.48
C THR A 7 5.30 -9.63 41.36
N ILE A 8 6.42 -10.17 40.90
CA ILE A 8 6.67 -11.62 40.87
C ILE A 8 7.43 -11.99 42.14
N LEU A 9 6.81 -12.78 43.03
CA LEU A 9 7.44 -13.29 44.25
C LEU A 9 8.20 -14.60 43.95
N GLY A 10 9.41 -14.75 44.49
CA GLY A 10 10.15 -16.03 44.44
C GLY A 10 11.05 -16.24 43.21
N LEU A 11 11.49 -15.16 42.54
CA LEU A 11 12.46 -15.26 41.45
C LEU A 11 13.79 -15.82 41.97
N PRO A 12 14.40 -16.83 41.29
CA PRO A 12 15.73 -17.31 41.64
C PRO A 12 16.76 -16.18 41.64
N ALA A 13 17.63 -16.13 42.66
CA ALA A 13 18.67 -15.11 42.77
C ALA A 13 19.70 -15.14 41.64
N SER A 14 19.70 -16.20 40.82
CA SER A 14 20.56 -16.37 39.65
C SER A 14 20.03 -15.69 38.38
N LEU A 15 18.80 -15.18 38.38
CA LEU A 15 18.25 -14.49 37.21
C LEU A 15 18.90 -13.13 37.06
N THR A 16 19.37 -12.83 35.85
CA THR A 16 19.85 -11.48 35.51
C THR A 16 18.67 -10.53 35.39
N VAL A 17 18.93 -9.21 35.51
CA VAL A 17 17.92 -8.18 35.22
C VAL A 17 17.29 -8.39 33.84
N HIS A 18 18.08 -8.86 32.87
CA HIS A 18 17.57 -9.17 31.53
C HIS A 18 16.55 -10.33 31.55
N ASP A 19 16.79 -11.37 32.34
CA ASP A 19 15.88 -12.52 32.46
C ASP A 19 14.56 -12.13 33.14
N ILE A 20 14.63 -11.27 34.17
CA ILE A 20 13.47 -10.78 34.92
C ILE A 20 12.56 -9.91 34.05
N PHE A 21 13.17 -9.08 33.19
CA PHE A 21 12.44 -8.18 32.29
C PHE A 21 12.34 -8.72 30.85
N SER A 22 12.70 -9.98 30.61
CA SER A 22 12.61 -10.62 29.29
C SER A 22 11.18 -10.71 28.75
N GLY A 23 10.19 -10.62 29.64
CA GLY A 23 8.77 -10.66 29.35
C GLY A 23 8.01 -9.44 29.86
N ILE A 24 8.47 -8.21 29.58
CA ILE A 24 7.65 -7.01 29.84
C ILE A 24 6.38 -7.10 28.98
N TYR A 25 5.25 -7.41 29.65
CA TYR A 25 3.92 -7.30 29.09
C TYR A 25 3.51 -5.84 29.13
N GLY A 26 3.71 -5.13 28.01
CA GLY A 26 3.18 -3.79 27.86
C GLY A 26 1.68 -3.84 27.61
N MET A 27 0.84 -3.66 28.63
CA MET A 27 -0.57 -3.32 28.46
C MET A 27 -0.71 -1.81 28.22
N SER A 28 -0.16 -1.29 27.12
CA SER A 28 -0.46 0.09 26.72
C SER A 28 -1.80 0.10 25.97
N SER A 29 -2.77 0.88 26.46
CA SER A 29 -3.97 1.17 25.67
C SER A 29 -3.53 2.10 24.53
N VAL A 30 -3.17 1.54 23.39
CA VAL A 30 -2.75 2.37 22.26
C VAL A 30 -3.97 3.12 21.72
N SER A 31 -3.92 4.44 21.73
CA SER A 31 -5.06 5.33 21.44
C SER A 31 -5.63 5.16 20.04
N HIS A 32 -4.80 4.71 19.08
CA HIS A 32 -5.20 4.45 17.70
C HIS A 32 -4.87 3.00 17.36
N ARG A 33 -5.86 2.12 17.54
CA ARG A 33 -5.76 0.70 17.21
C ARG A 33 -6.89 0.28 16.29
N TRP A 34 -6.58 -0.61 15.37
CA TRP A 34 -7.57 -1.26 14.51
C TRP A 34 -7.39 -2.76 14.59
N GLU A 35 -8.49 -3.48 14.84
CA GLU A 35 -8.54 -4.94 14.85
C GLU A 35 -9.25 -5.43 13.60
N PHE A 36 -8.63 -6.39 12.92
CA PHE A 36 -9.26 -7.08 11.80
C PHE A 36 -9.27 -8.57 12.07
N PRO A 37 -10.46 -9.21 12.01
CA PRO A 37 -10.51 -10.65 11.98
C PRO A 37 -9.85 -11.14 10.69
N GLY A 38 -9.21 -12.31 10.77
CA GLY A 38 -8.83 -13.02 9.56
C GLY A 38 -10.07 -13.49 8.78
N PRO A 39 -9.88 -14.20 7.65
CA PRO A 39 -10.98 -14.59 6.77
C PRO A 39 -12.03 -15.49 7.43
N LEU A 40 -11.69 -16.21 8.50
CA LEU A 40 -12.58 -17.07 9.29
C LEU A 40 -12.60 -16.62 10.75
N SER A 41 -13.65 -17.00 11.49
CA SER A 41 -13.79 -16.68 12.92
C SER A 41 -12.66 -17.24 13.80
N SER A 42 -12.03 -18.33 13.37
CA SER A 42 -10.84 -18.94 14.00
C SER A 42 -9.51 -18.49 13.39
N SER A 43 -9.54 -17.64 12.35
CA SER A 43 -8.32 -17.17 11.71
C SER A 43 -7.52 -16.25 12.63
N PRO A 44 -6.20 -16.20 12.44
CA PRO A 44 -5.36 -15.29 13.20
C PRO A 44 -5.79 -13.84 12.96
N LYS A 45 -5.64 -13.02 14.00
CA LYS A 45 -5.98 -11.60 13.97
C LYS A 45 -4.74 -10.75 13.89
N PHE A 46 -4.90 -9.59 13.29
CA PHE A 46 -3.92 -8.51 13.35
C PHE A 46 -4.53 -7.31 14.06
N HIS A 47 -3.78 -6.77 15.00
CA HIS A 47 -4.03 -5.43 15.53
C HIS A 47 -2.96 -4.50 14.99
N PHE A 48 -3.38 -3.49 14.23
CA PHE A 48 -2.50 -2.40 13.83
C PHE A 48 -2.61 -1.27 14.83
N TYR A 49 -1.50 -0.60 15.11
CA TYR A 49 -1.52 0.55 15.99
C TYR A 49 -0.46 1.59 15.60
N ILE A 50 -0.73 2.85 15.95
CA ILE A 50 0.26 3.92 15.85
C ILE A 50 0.93 4.06 17.22
N PRO A 51 2.27 3.97 17.33
CA PRO A 51 2.96 4.20 18.59
C PRO A 51 2.58 5.57 19.19
N PRO A 52 2.41 5.67 20.52
CA PRO A 52 2.15 6.96 21.14
C PRO A 52 3.28 7.93 20.82
N PHE A 53 2.91 9.14 20.41
CA PHE A 53 3.86 10.23 20.26
C PHE A 53 4.00 10.91 21.61
N GLU A 54 5.16 10.74 22.25
CA GLU A 54 5.52 11.47 23.47
C GLU A 54 6.65 12.46 23.14
N PRO A 55 6.50 13.76 23.45
CA PRO A 55 7.55 14.75 23.23
C PRO A 55 8.85 14.31 23.92
N GLY A 56 9.93 14.16 23.16
CA GLY A 56 11.23 13.69 23.66
C GLY A 56 11.46 12.17 23.60
N CYS A 57 10.41 11.38 23.35
CA CYS A 57 10.48 9.93 23.18
C CYS A 57 9.99 9.53 21.78
N THR A 58 10.91 9.10 20.91
CA THR A 58 10.53 8.52 19.62
C THR A 58 10.25 7.03 19.79
N HIS A 59 9.01 6.69 20.18
CA HIS A 59 8.58 5.29 20.18
C HIS A 59 8.51 4.79 18.74
N GLN A 60 9.41 3.87 18.40
CA GLN A 60 9.35 3.17 17.13
C GLN A 60 8.19 2.19 17.11
N ALA A 61 7.64 1.94 15.92
CA ALA A 61 6.71 0.85 15.73
C ALA A 61 7.38 -0.48 16.10
N GLN A 62 6.61 -1.36 16.73
CA GLN A 62 7.11 -2.65 17.21
C GLN A 62 6.20 -3.78 16.73
N PHE A 63 6.76 -4.99 16.77
CA PHE A 63 6.05 -6.21 16.48
C PHE A 63 5.76 -6.97 17.78
N TYR A 64 4.49 -7.25 17.99
CA TYR A 64 3.99 -8.07 19.07
C TYR A 64 3.47 -9.39 18.51
N HIS A 65 3.70 -10.47 19.24
CA HIS A 65 3.12 -11.78 18.99
C HIS A 65 2.30 -12.20 20.21
N ARG A 66 0.99 -12.34 20.05
CA ARG A 66 0.06 -12.68 21.14
C ARG A 66 0.26 -11.77 22.36
N ASP A 67 0.24 -10.46 22.11
CA ASP A 67 0.41 -9.40 23.13
C ASP A 67 1.80 -9.37 23.80
N ARG A 68 2.78 -10.13 23.30
CA ARG A 68 4.17 -10.10 23.77
C ARG A 68 5.04 -9.34 22.80
N LEU A 69 5.79 -8.35 23.29
CA LEU A 69 6.82 -7.69 22.50
C LEU A 69 7.86 -8.74 22.12
N VAL A 70 8.18 -8.85 20.83
CA VAL A 70 9.28 -9.70 20.37
C VAL A 70 10.47 -8.77 20.10
N PRO A 71 11.53 -8.77 20.94
CA PRO A 71 12.64 -7.82 20.84
C PRO A 71 13.29 -7.78 19.45
N SER A 72 13.29 -8.92 18.77
CA SER A 72 13.78 -9.05 17.40
C SER A 72 12.70 -9.65 16.49
N GLY A 73 11.51 -9.06 16.59
CA GLY A 73 10.33 -9.44 15.82
C GLY A 73 10.45 -9.18 14.32
N LEU A 74 9.32 -9.37 13.63
CA LEU A 74 9.22 -9.04 12.22
C LEU A 74 9.34 -7.52 12.03
N PRO A 75 10.02 -7.06 10.97
CA PRO A 75 10.23 -5.65 10.76
C PRO A 75 8.90 -4.95 10.46
N VAL A 76 8.72 -3.81 11.09
CA VAL A 76 7.58 -2.90 10.88
C VAL A 76 8.09 -1.53 10.45
N CYS A 77 7.24 -0.76 9.78
CA CYS A 77 7.57 0.60 9.34
C CYS A 77 7.07 1.62 10.38
N ARG A 78 5.96 2.29 10.10
CA ARG A 78 5.31 3.29 10.96
C ARG A 78 4.20 2.68 11.80
N LEU A 79 3.56 1.62 11.30
CA LEU A 79 2.48 0.90 11.96
C LEU A 79 3.04 -0.26 12.76
N GLY A 80 2.82 -0.23 14.07
CA GLY A 80 3.05 -1.38 14.92
C GLY A 80 2.01 -2.46 14.64
N THR A 81 2.39 -3.72 14.88
CA THR A 81 1.55 -4.88 14.57
C THR A 81 1.56 -5.85 15.73
N ASN A 82 0.38 -6.33 16.12
CA ASN A 82 0.23 -7.47 17.03
C ASN A 82 -0.47 -8.62 16.30
N TYR A 83 0.22 -9.75 16.17
CA TYR A 83 -0.27 -10.93 15.48
C TYR A 83 -0.63 -12.04 16.47
N THR A 84 -1.83 -12.62 16.36
CA THR A 84 -2.30 -13.65 17.31
C THR A 84 -2.11 -15.08 16.82
N GLY A 85 -1.71 -15.27 15.56
CA GLY A 85 -1.53 -16.60 14.95
C GLY A 85 -0.33 -17.38 15.45
N GLN A 86 0.02 -18.44 14.73
CA GLN A 86 1.21 -19.25 15.03
C GLN A 86 2.41 -18.73 14.24
N LEU A 87 3.56 -18.72 14.89
CA LEU A 87 4.87 -18.44 14.29
C LEU A 87 5.87 -19.42 14.91
N GLU A 88 6.89 -19.77 14.13
CA GLU A 88 8.03 -20.52 14.64
C GLU A 88 9.10 -19.53 15.10
N PHE A 89 9.84 -19.92 16.14
CA PHE A 89 10.91 -19.14 16.72
C PHE A 89 12.17 -19.98 16.79
N SER A 90 13.33 -19.38 16.55
CA SER A 90 14.62 -19.99 16.87
C SER A 90 14.86 -19.98 18.38
N SER A 91 15.91 -20.67 18.81
CA SER A 91 16.29 -20.81 20.22
C SER A 91 16.65 -19.48 20.91
N ASP A 92 17.04 -18.46 20.13
CA ASP A 92 17.32 -17.09 20.57
C ASP A 92 16.07 -16.18 20.59
N GLY A 93 14.89 -16.73 20.28
CA GLY A 93 13.63 -15.99 20.31
C GLY A 93 13.35 -15.15 19.06
N MET A 94 14.14 -15.29 17.99
CA MET A 94 13.85 -14.64 16.71
C MET A 94 12.70 -15.36 15.98
N VAL A 95 11.85 -14.59 15.30
CA VAL A 95 10.84 -15.18 14.41
C VAL A 95 11.53 -15.81 13.21
N LEU A 96 11.27 -17.10 12.95
CA LEU A 96 11.75 -17.76 11.74
C LEU A 96 11.02 -17.19 10.52
N ARG A 97 11.78 -16.65 9.56
CA ARG A 97 11.28 -16.01 8.34
C ARG A 97 11.21 -16.97 7.15
N ALA A 98 10.99 -18.25 7.43
CA ALA A 98 10.87 -19.31 6.44
C ALA A 98 9.85 -20.35 6.91
N GLY A 99 9.42 -21.22 5.99
CA GLY A 99 8.49 -22.29 6.30
C GLY A 99 7.01 -21.88 6.27
N LYS A 100 6.16 -22.87 6.54
CA LYS A 100 4.71 -22.77 6.31
C LYS A 100 4.04 -21.69 7.17
N LEU A 101 4.38 -21.61 8.46
CA LEU A 101 3.75 -20.64 9.38
C LEU A 101 4.09 -19.19 9.02
N TYR A 102 5.29 -18.92 8.50
CA TYR A 102 5.66 -17.59 8.02
C TYR A 102 4.94 -17.22 6.72
N GLU A 103 4.77 -18.17 5.79
CA GLU A 103 3.94 -17.94 4.59
C GLU A 103 2.47 -17.68 4.94
N GLU A 104 1.92 -18.41 5.92
CA GLU A 104 0.56 -18.18 6.44
C GLU A 104 0.42 -16.81 7.10
N TYR A 105 1.42 -16.38 7.87
CA TYR A 105 1.50 -15.02 8.40
C TYR A 105 1.42 -13.98 7.27
N LYS A 106 2.24 -14.13 6.22
CA LYS A 106 2.27 -13.20 5.08
C LYS A 106 0.92 -13.15 4.35
N ALA A 107 0.35 -14.31 4.04
CA ALA A 107 -0.95 -14.39 3.40
C ALA A 107 -2.05 -13.71 4.24
N SER A 108 -2.05 -13.97 5.55
CA SER A 108 -3.00 -13.38 6.50
C SER A 108 -2.81 -11.85 6.61
N LEU A 109 -1.57 -11.38 6.70
CA LEU A 109 -1.25 -9.94 6.74
C LEU A 109 -1.74 -9.25 5.46
N SER A 110 -1.45 -9.82 4.29
CA SER A 110 -1.89 -9.27 3.00
C SER A 110 -3.42 -9.17 2.94
N TYR A 111 -4.14 -10.22 3.34
CA TYR A 111 -5.60 -10.24 3.39
C TYR A 111 -6.13 -9.15 4.33
N THR A 112 -5.59 -9.08 5.55
CA THR A 112 -6.02 -8.11 6.57
C THR A 112 -5.74 -6.67 6.15
N VAL A 113 -4.57 -6.37 5.57
CA VAL A 113 -4.27 -5.04 5.01
C VAL A 113 -5.22 -4.69 3.88
N GLN A 114 -5.56 -5.65 3.02
CA GLN A 114 -6.53 -5.43 1.94
C GLN A 114 -7.92 -5.05 2.48
N GLN A 115 -8.36 -5.66 3.57
CA GLN A 115 -9.59 -5.24 4.28
C GLN A 115 -9.42 -3.86 4.93
N GLY A 116 -8.23 -3.59 5.49
CA GLY A 116 -7.89 -2.29 6.07
C GLY A 116 -8.00 -1.12 5.09
N PHE A 117 -7.75 -1.33 3.80
CA PHE A 117 -7.95 -0.31 2.77
C PHE A 117 -9.42 0.08 2.56
N ALA A 118 -10.40 -0.73 2.96
CA ALA A 118 -11.81 -0.34 2.94
C ALA A 118 -12.17 0.63 4.08
N SER A 119 -11.35 0.72 5.14
CA SER A 119 -11.54 1.67 6.25
C SER A 119 -10.88 3.01 5.93
N LYS A 120 -11.66 4.09 5.81
CA LYS A 120 -11.17 5.42 5.42
C LYS A 120 -10.02 5.94 6.29
N GLU A 121 -10.11 5.74 7.60
CA GLU A 121 -9.09 6.21 8.55
C GLU A 121 -7.80 5.42 8.40
N LEU A 122 -7.88 4.09 8.49
CA LEU A 122 -6.72 3.21 8.44
C LEU A 122 -6.05 3.19 7.07
N ALA A 123 -6.83 3.23 5.98
CA ALA A 123 -6.30 3.15 4.61
C ALA A 123 -5.21 4.20 4.37
N SER A 124 -5.43 5.45 4.82
CA SER A 124 -4.45 6.53 4.70
C SER A 124 -3.16 6.30 5.50
N VAL A 125 -3.27 5.62 6.65
CA VAL A 125 -2.14 5.27 7.52
C VAL A 125 -1.37 4.10 6.91
N LEU A 126 -2.05 3.08 6.40
CA LEU A 126 -1.46 1.95 5.66
C LEU A 126 -0.72 2.43 4.41
N ALA A 127 -1.33 3.32 3.62
CA ALA A 127 -0.69 3.88 2.44
C ALA A 127 0.58 4.68 2.82
N LEU A 128 0.53 5.45 3.92
CA LEU A 128 1.70 6.18 4.41
C LEU A 128 2.81 5.21 4.88
N ASP A 129 2.45 4.14 5.57
CA ASP A 129 3.37 3.08 6.00
C ASP A 129 4.12 2.46 4.81
N ILE A 130 3.37 2.05 3.78
CA ILE A 130 3.90 1.50 2.53
C ILE A 130 4.79 2.52 1.80
N LEU A 131 4.42 3.80 1.76
CA LEU A 131 5.23 4.84 1.13
C LEU A 131 6.56 5.11 1.84
N THR A 132 6.66 4.79 3.12
CA THR A 132 7.89 4.89 3.91
C THR A 132 8.72 3.61 3.92
N ASP A 133 8.22 2.54 3.31
CA ASP A 133 8.99 1.32 3.10
C ASP A 133 10.00 1.53 1.97
N ASP A 134 11.28 1.35 2.26
CA ASP A 134 12.37 1.41 1.28
C ASP A 134 12.56 0.08 0.53
N GLY A 135 11.85 -0.97 0.97
CA GLY A 135 11.90 -2.31 0.41
C GLY A 135 13.09 -3.16 0.85
N SER A 136 13.90 -2.69 1.80
CA SER A 136 15.07 -3.43 2.32
C SER A 136 14.70 -4.56 3.29
N ARG A 137 13.48 -4.52 3.86
CA ARG A 137 13.04 -5.40 4.95
C ARG A 137 11.94 -6.34 4.47
N ASP A 138 12.18 -7.64 4.55
CA ASP A 138 11.16 -8.66 4.28
C ASP A 138 10.14 -8.72 5.44
N ALA A 139 8.87 -9.05 5.17
CA ALA A 139 7.69 -8.99 6.07
C ALA A 139 7.04 -7.63 6.38
N THR A 140 7.54 -6.51 5.85
CA THR A 140 6.78 -5.24 5.94
C THR A 140 5.49 -5.31 5.12
N ILE A 141 4.52 -4.43 5.44
CA ILE A 141 3.25 -4.36 4.72
C ILE A 141 3.48 -4.15 3.21
N GLY A 142 4.39 -3.24 2.84
CA GLY A 142 4.73 -2.95 1.43
C GLY A 142 5.36 -4.13 0.68
N ARG A 143 5.89 -5.13 1.38
CA ARG A 143 6.52 -6.30 0.76
C ARG A 143 5.59 -7.49 0.67
N VAL A 144 4.73 -7.63 1.67
CA VAL A 144 3.81 -8.75 1.83
C VAL A 144 2.51 -8.55 1.05
N LEU A 145 2.02 -7.31 0.95
CA LEU A 145 0.75 -7.02 0.31
C LEU A 145 0.74 -7.49 -1.15
N ARG A 146 -0.29 -8.27 -1.49
CA ARG A 146 -0.64 -8.72 -2.84
C ARG A 146 -2.10 -8.33 -3.12
N PRO A 147 -2.35 -7.11 -3.62
CA PRO A 147 -3.71 -6.67 -3.86
C PRO A 147 -4.40 -7.57 -4.89
N SER A 148 -5.64 -7.99 -4.62
CA SER A 148 -6.45 -8.61 -5.67
C SER A 148 -6.94 -7.52 -6.63
N ILE A 149 -6.78 -7.77 -7.92
CA ILE A 149 -7.31 -6.92 -8.98
C ILE A 149 -8.85 -6.85 -8.78
N CYS A 150 -9.42 -5.64 -8.81
CA CYS A 150 -10.85 -5.32 -9.00
C CYS A 150 -11.69 -4.78 -7.82
N THR A 151 -11.46 -5.09 -6.54
CA THR A 151 -12.48 -4.74 -5.51
C THR A 151 -12.31 -3.39 -4.82
N ASN A 152 -11.12 -2.76 -4.84
CA ASN A 152 -10.84 -1.58 -4.01
C ASN A 152 -10.00 -0.48 -4.69
N LYS A 153 -9.97 -0.39 -6.03
CA LYS A 153 -9.08 0.55 -6.74
C LYS A 153 -9.21 2.00 -6.28
N ASP A 154 -10.43 2.47 -6.02
CA ASP A 154 -10.67 3.86 -5.63
C ASP A 154 -10.31 4.11 -4.16
N HIS A 155 -10.48 3.10 -3.28
CA HIS A 155 -9.98 3.15 -1.91
C HIS A 155 -8.46 3.27 -1.87
N TYR A 156 -7.74 2.47 -2.66
CA TYR A 156 -6.28 2.59 -2.80
C TYR A 156 -5.88 3.96 -3.36
N ARG A 157 -6.52 4.43 -4.44
CA ARG A 157 -6.22 5.74 -5.04
C ARG A 157 -6.35 6.85 -4.00
N ASN A 158 -7.49 6.93 -3.32
CA ASN A 158 -7.78 7.94 -2.32
C ASN A 158 -6.81 7.87 -1.13
N ALA A 159 -6.51 6.66 -0.65
CA ALA A 159 -5.59 6.45 0.46
C ALA A 159 -4.17 6.94 0.15
N PHE A 160 -3.63 6.59 -1.01
CA PHE A 160 -2.30 7.01 -1.43
C PHE A 160 -2.23 8.51 -1.73
N GLU A 161 -3.27 9.09 -2.33
CA GLU A 161 -3.35 10.53 -2.51
C GLU A 161 -3.32 11.31 -1.18
N VAL A 162 -4.08 10.86 -0.19
CA VAL A 162 -4.05 11.45 1.16
C VAL A 162 -2.68 11.26 1.79
N ALA A 163 -2.08 10.07 1.67
CA ALA A 163 -0.77 9.77 2.23
C ALA A 163 0.35 10.60 1.60
N TRP A 164 0.34 10.83 0.28
CA TRP A 164 1.30 11.71 -0.40
C TRP A 164 1.19 13.15 0.11
N ARG A 165 -0.02 13.70 0.22
CA ARG A 165 -0.24 15.06 0.76
C ARG A 165 0.17 15.18 2.22
N ARG A 166 -0.03 14.14 3.03
CA ARG A 166 0.47 14.10 4.42
C ARG A 166 1.99 14.06 4.49
N ARG A 167 2.64 13.29 3.60
CA ARG A 167 4.10 13.20 3.54
C ARG A 167 4.74 14.49 3.02
N ASN A 168 4.10 15.14 2.06
CA ASN A 168 4.54 16.41 1.49
C ASN A 168 3.37 17.41 1.42
N PRO A 169 3.19 18.24 2.46
CA PRO A 169 2.11 19.24 2.51
C PRO A 169 2.21 20.34 1.44
N LEU A 170 3.35 20.47 0.76
CA LEU A 170 3.56 21.46 -0.31
C LEU A 170 2.98 21.02 -1.66
N LEU A 171 2.45 19.79 -1.76
CA LEU A 171 1.83 19.31 -2.99
C LEU A 171 0.58 20.15 -3.32
N PRO A 172 0.44 20.66 -4.55
CA PRO A 172 -0.68 21.51 -4.92
C PRO A 172 -2.02 20.77 -4.84
N SER A 173 -3.01 21.42 -4.24
CA SER A 173 -4.40 20.98 -4.24
C SER A 173 -4.97 21.01 -5.67
N GLY A 174 -5.77 20.00 -6.02
CA GLY A 174 -6.47 19.95 -7.32
C GLY A 174 -5.68 19.34 -8.49
N ARG A 175 -4.38 19.03 -8.34
CA ARG A 175 -3.64 18.24 -9.34
C ARG A 175 -3.79 16.74 -9.11
N THR A 176 -3.98 15.99 -10.19
CA THR A 176 -3.94 14.52 -10.18
C THR A 176 -2.49 14.07 -10.31
N PHE A 177 -2.00 13.42 -9.25
CA PHE A 177 -0.65 12.85 -9.23
C PHE A 177 -0.65 11.44 -9.81
N TYR A 178 0.42 11.06 -10.49
CA TYR A 178 0.61 9.71 -11.01
C TYR A 178 1.97 9.14 -10.59
N PRO A 179 2.00 7.96 -9.95
CA PRO A 179 3.23 7.38 -9.41
C PRO A 179 4.14 6.86 -10.52
N TYR A 180 5.46 7.04 -10.36
CA TYR A 180 6.48 6.45 -11.23
C TYR A 180 7.61 5.79 -10.42
N ALA A 181 8.19 4.72 -10.97
CA ALA A 181 9.34 4.04 -10.39
C ALA A 181 10.64 4.20 -11.22
N ASN A 182 10.56 4.74 -12.43
CA ASN A 182 11.71 4.96 -13.31
C ASN A 182 11.49 6.19 -14.22
N ALA A 183 12.58 6.68 -14.81
CA ALA A 183 12.57 7.90 -15.62
C ALA A 183 11.72 7.78 -16.90
N LEU A 184 11.62 6.59 -17.49
CA LEU A 184 10.80 6.36 -18.68
C LEU A 184 9.30 6.52 -18.36
N GLU A 185 8.83 5.92 -17.26
CA GLU A 185 7.47 6.14 -16.78
C GLU A 185 7.20 7.60 -16.47
N GLN A 186 8.15 8.29 -15.83
CA GLN A 186 8.04 9.71 -15.52
C GLN A 186 7.78 10.54 -16.78
N GLN A 187 8.56 10.29 -17.85
CA GLN A 187 8.39 11.00 -19.11
C GLN A 187 6.99 10.77 -19.69
N HIS A 188 6.54 9.51 -19.77
CA HIS A 188 5.20 9.22 -20.30
C HIS A 188 4.06 9.86 -19.49
N ILE A 189 4.22 10.00 -18.17
CA ILE A 189 3.24 10.68 -17.30
C ILE A 189 3.18 12.17 -17.64
N ILE A 190 4.34 12.79 -17.84
CA ILE A 190 4.43 14.20 -18.27
C ILE A 190 3.79 14.38 -19.64
N ASP A 191 4.06 13.47 -20.58
CA ASP A 191 3.47 13.50 -21.93
C ASP A 191 1.94 13.36 -21.90
N CYS A 192 1.39 12.70 -20.88
CA CYS A 192 -0.06 12.60 -20.64
C CYS A 192 -0.64 13.82 -19.90
N GLY A 193 0.16 14.86 -19.62
CA GLY A 193 -0.29 16.06 -18.90
C GLY A 193 -0.55 15.84 -17.40
N LEU A 194 -0.04 14.75 -16.82
CA LEU A 194 -0.22 14.41 -15.41
C LEU A 194 0.98 14.87 -14.56
N ALA A 195 0.77 15.04 -13.26
CA ALA A 195 1.85 15.39 -12.33
C ALA A 195 2.58 14.13 -11.83
N PRO A 196 3.84 13.88 -12.20
CA PRO A 196 4.56 12.68 -11.76
C PRO A 196 4.93 12.76 -10.27
N ILE A 197 4.79 11.65 -9.54
CA ILE A 197 5.24 11.51 -8.15
C ILE A 197 6.13 10.27 -7.96
N PRO A 198 7.35 10.39 -7.40
CA PRO A 198 8.25 9.25 -7.29
C PRO A 198 7.78 8.27 -6.21
N VAL A 199 7.89 6.97 -6.49
CA VAL A 199 7.67 5.88 -5.54
C VAL A 199 8.71 4.78 -5.73
N PHE A 200 8.93 3.96 -4.71
CA PHE A 200 9.79 2.78 -4.86
C PHE A 200 9.16 1.74 -5.80
N PRO A 201 9.95 0.92 -6.52
CA PRO A 201 9.43 -0.07 -7.48
C PRO A 201 8.40 -1.04 -6.90
N HIS A 202 8.58 -1.48 -5.65
CA HIS A 202 7.63 -2.40 -5.01
C HIS A 202 6.29 -1.71 -4.70
N VAL A 203 6.30 -0.43 -4.31
CA VAL A 203 5.09 0.37 -4.14
C VAL A 203 4.38 0.56 -5.46
N ARG A 204 5.13 0.85 -6.53
CA ARG A 204 4.58 0.95 -7.89
C ARG A 204 3.84 -0.33 -8.29
N LEU A 205 4.41 -1.50 -8.00
CA LEU A 205 3.78 -2.80 -8.27
C LEU A 205 2.44 -2.97 -7.53
N ILE A 206 2.36 -2.61 -6.24
CA ILE A 206 1.10 -2.63 -5.46
C ILE A 206 0.04 -1.74 -6.11
N LEU A 207 0.43 -0.52 -6.52
CA LEU A 207 -0.49 0.44 -7.13
C LEU A 207 -1.00 -0.02 -8.50
N MET A 208 -0.16 -0.74 -9.26
CA MET A 208 -0.57 -1.38 -10.51
C MET A 208 -1.51 -2.57 -10.25
N GLN A 209 -1.13 -3.48 -9.35
CA GLN A 209 -1.90 -4.70 -9.06
C GLN A 209 -3.26 -4.39 -8.43
N SER A 210 -3.36 -3.35 -7.63
CA SER A 210 -4.65 -2.88 -7.09
C SER A 210 -5.56 -2.22 -8.14
N GLY A 211 -5.02 -1.89 -9.32
CA GLY A 211 -5.72 -1.14 -10.37
C GLY A 211 -5.93 0.35 -10.05
N ALA A 212 -5.40 0.84 -8.92
CA ALA A 212 -5.51 2.25 -8.53
C ALA A 212 -4.77 3.17 -9.52
N PHE A 213 -3.55 2.76 -9.90
CA PHE A 213 -2.71 3.44 -10.88
C PHE A 213 -2.16 2.38 -11.86
N PRO A 214 -2.86 2.10 -12.97
CA PRO A 214 -2.42 1.10 -13.94
C PRO A 214 -1.08 1.48 -14.61
N ALA A 215 -0.65 0.74 -15.64
CA ALA A 215 0.44 1.22 -16.47
C ALA A 215 0.02 2.52 -17.17
N VAL A 216 0.95 3.46 -17.34
CA VAL A 216 0.68 4.78 -17.95
C VAL A 216 0.11 4.62 -19.36
N ALA A 217 0.65 3.68 -20.14
CA ALA A 217 0.12 3.34 -21.46
C ALA A 217 -1.34 2.85 -21.41
N THR A 218 -1.68 2.01 -20.42
CA THR A 218 -3.06 1.55 -20.21
C THR A 218 -3.97 2.72 -19.82
N TYR A 219 -3.50 3.63 -18.96
CA TYR A 219 -4.23 4.84 -18.60
C TYR A 219 -4.49 5.73 -19.83
N ALA A 220 -3.45 6.02 -20.63
CA ALA A 220 -3.56 6.81 -21.84
C ALA A 220 -4.54 6.18 -22.85
N GLN A 221 -4.47 4.85 -23.02
CA GLN A 221 -5.42 4.11 -23.85
C GLN A 221 -6.85 4.24 -23.32
N MET A 222 -7.08 4.11 -22.01
CA MET A 222 -8.40 4.27 -21.40
C MET A 222 -8.95 5.68 -21.60
N GLU A 223 -8.14 6.72 -21.44
CA GLU A 223 -8.57 8.11 -21.66
C GLU A 223 -8.86 8.38 -23.14
N LEU A 224 -8.00 7.88 -24.05
CA LEU A 224 -8.27 7.93 -25.50
C LEU A 224 -9.58 7.21 -25.86
N LEU A 225 -9.85 6.06 -25.22
CA LEU A 225 -11.07 5.28 -25.43
C LEU A 225 -12.33 5.90 -24.79
N LYS A 226 -12.17 6.82 -23.83
CA LYS A 226 -13.29 7.62 -23.29
C LYS A 226 -13.54 8.91 -24.08
N ALA A 227 -12.50 9.44 -24.73
CA ALA A 227 -12.61 10.67 -25.51
C ALA A 227 -13.72 10.56 -26.55
N PRO A 228 -14.64 11.53 -26.62
CA PRO A 228 -15.74 11.49 -27.58
C PRO A 228 -15.20 11.49 -29.01
N PRO A 229 -15.88 10.82 -29.96
CA PRO A 229 -15.59 10.99 -31.37
C PRO A 229 -15.62 12.48 -31.73
N SER A 230 -14.61 12.94 -32.46
CA SER A 230 -14.55 14.34 -32.87
C SER A 230 -15.65 14.59 -33.90
N GLY A 231 -16.66 15.38 -33.53
CA GLY A 231 -17.69 15.85 -34.48
C GLY A 231 -17.13 16.72 -35.62
N ARG A 232 -15.87 17.15 -35.51
CA ARG A 232 -15.15 17.89 -36.56
C ARG A 232 -14.37 16.96 -37.51
N ALA A 233 -14.30 15.66 -37.24
CA ALA A 233 -13.50 14.72 -38.02
C ALA A 233 -13.86 14.71 -39.51
N THR A 234 -15.16 14.79 -39.84
CA THR A 234 -15.66 14.85 -41.22
C THR A 234 -15.34 16.16 -41.94
N GLY A 235 -15.03 17.22 -41.19
CA GLY A 235 -14.66 18.54 -41.71
C GLY A 235 -13.17 18.75 -41.89
N ILE A 236 -12.31 17.82 -41.45
CA ILE A 236 -10.86 17.93 -41.56
C ILE A 236 -10.41 17.43 -42.94
N PRO A 237 -9.83 18.30 -43.80
CA PRO A 237 -9.35 17.89 -45.10
C PRO A 237 -8.35 16.73 -44.99
N GLY A 238 -8.61 15.65 -45.73
CA GLY A 238 -7.71 14.48 -45.77
C GLY A 238 -8.03 13.36 -44.78
N TYR A 239 -8.98 13.54 -43.85
CA TYR A 239 -9.38 12.47 -42.93
C TYR A 239 -9.88 11.22 -43.67
N ASP A 240 -10.69 11.37 -44.71
CA ASP A 240 -11.17 10.24 -45.54
C ASP A 240 -10.02 9.50 -46.28
N ARG A 241 -8.93 10.20 -46.60
CA ARG A 241 -7.74 9.60 -47.21
C ARG A 241 -6.96 8.79 -46.17
N LEU A 242 -6.78 9.35 -44.98
CA LEU A 242 -6.18 8.65 -43.85
C LEU A 242 -6.99 7.40 -43.49
N GLN A 243 -8.32 7.51 -43.36
CA GLN A 243 -9.21 6.40 -43.03
C GLN A 243 -9.09 5.26 -44.05
N ARG A 244 -9.10 5.59 -45.36
CA ARG A 244 -8.89 4.59 -46.42
C ARG A 244 -7.49 3.97 -46.36
N GLY A 245 -6.46 4.76 -46.08
CA GLY A 245 -5.09 4.27 -45.90
C GLY A 245 -4.99 3.28 -44.74
N MET A 246 -5.58 3.60 -43.59
CA MET A 246 -5.56 2.73 -42.41
C MET A 246 -6.28 1.40 -42.66
N VAL A 247 -7.46 1.43 -43.29
CA VAL A 247 -8.20 0.22 -43.70
C VAL A 247 -7.40 -0.64 -44.68
N ALA A 248 -6.67 -0.02 -45.61
CA ALA A 248 -5.84 -0.76 -46.57
C ALA A 248 -4.61 -1.40 -45.91
N MET A 249 -4.08 -0.81 -44.84
CA MET A 249 -2.88 -1.31 -44.14
C MET A 249 -3.18 -2.35 -43.06
N LEU A 250 -4.40 -2.38 -42.51
CA LEU A 250 -4.75 -3.20 -41.34
C LEU A 250 -5.84 -4.22 -41.68
N PRO A 251 -5.49 -5.52 -41.85
CA PRO A 251 -6.45 -6.57 -42.18
C PRO A 251 -7.59 -6.67 -41.15
N GLY A 252 -8.83 -6.69 -41.64
CA GLY A 252 -10.02 -6.80 -40.81
C GLY A 252 -10.52 -5.49 -40.17
N LEU A 253 -9.80 -4.37 -40.37
CA LEU A 253 -10.26 -3.05 -39.94
C LEU A 253 -11.29 -2.50 -40.94
N THR A 254 -12.49 -2.16 -40.47
CA THR A 254 -13.48 -1.43 -41.30
C THR A 254 -13.32 0.08 -41.14
N LYS A 255 -13.94 0.86 -42.03
CA LYS A 255 -13.93 2.32 -41.93
C LYS A 255 -14.52 2.78 -40.59
N GLU A 256 -15.59 2.14 -40.15
CA GLU A 256 -16.27 2.40 -38.87
C GLU A 256 -15.36 2.11 -37.66
N GLY A 257 -14.34 1.26 -37.84
CA GLY A 257 -13.29 1.01 -36.85
C GLY A 257 -12.24 2.11 -36.72
N VAL A 258 -12.24 3.12 -37.60
CA VAL A 258 -11.32 4.26 -37.55
C VAL A 258 -12.06 5.49 -37.04
N SER A 259 -11.65 5.97 -35.87
CA SER A 259 -12.25 7.13 -35.22
C SER A 259 -11.17 8.13 -34.83
N MET A 260 -11.35 9.38 -35.27
CA MET A 260 -10.65 10.53 -34.70
C MET A 260 -11.39 11.00 -33.45
N ARG A 261 -10.67 11.14 -32.35
CA ARG A 261 -11.24 11.48 -31.05
C ARG A 261 -10.65 12.80 -30.55
N ASN A 262 -11.47 13.57 -29.84
CA ASN A 262 -11.00 14.83 -29.30
C ASN A 262 -10.34 14.60 -27.93
N THR A 263 -9.01 14.70 -27.88
CA THR A 263 -8.22 14.54 -26.65
C THR A 263 -7.85 15.86 -26.00
N SER A 264 -8.37 17.00 -26.49
CA SER A 264 -8.17 18.27 -25.79
C SER A 264 -8.85 18.20 -24.44
N ILE A 265 -8.06 17.87 -23.42
CA ILE A 265 -8.35 18.26 -22.05
C ILE A 265 -8.35 19.79 -22.12
N ASP A 266 -9.53 20.42 -22.09
CA ASP A 266 -9.59 21.86 -21.88
C ASP A 266 -8.89 22.12 -20.54
N THR A 267 -7.62 22.52 -20.60
CA THR A 267 -6.92 23.07 -19.45
C THR A 267 -7.62 24.37 -19.09
N PRO A 268 -8.23 24.48 -17.89
CA PRO A 268 -8.76 25.75 -17.41
C PRO A 268 -7.65 26.79 -17.24
#